data_AF-A0A2X2BT51-F1
#
_entry.id   AF-A0A2X2BT51-F1
#
_cell.length_a   1.000
_cell.length_b   1.000
_cell.length_c   1.000
_cell.angle_alpha   90.00
_cell.angle_beta   90.00
_cell.angle_gamma   90.00
#
_symmetry.space_group_name_H-M   'P 1'
#
loop_
_entity.id
_entity.type
_entity.pdbx_description
1 polymer ?
#
loop_
_entity_poly.entity_id
_entity_poly.type
_entity_poly.pdbx_seq_one_letter_code
_entity_poly.pdbx_strand_id
1 'polypeptide(L)'
;MKTINKIRKEALKFRELLNNCDKSNTELVIDCFPIMNCKLSSILLAYHFLKEWPNLELKGVSAATGKNEEISHYWLEIDDIVIDITG
;
A
#
# COMPACT_ATOMS: atom_id res chain seq x y z
N MET A 1 10.65 0.87 21.98
CA MET A 1 10.45 -0.36 21.19
C MET A 1 9.08 -0.95 21.54
N LYS A 2 8.21 -1.25 20.56
CA LYS A 2 6.90 -1.89 20.85
C LYS A 2 7.12 -3.39 21.06
N THR A 3 6.39 -4.01 21.98
CA THR A 3 6.42 -5.46 22.17
C THR A 3 5.74 -6.17 21.00
N ILE A 4 6.15 -7.40 20.70
CA ILE A 4 5.55 -8.22 19.64
C ILE A 4 4.02 -8.36 19.81
N ASN A 5 3.54 -8.44 21.04
CA ASN A 5 2.11 -8.52 21.34
C ASN A 5 1.37 -7.23 20.97
N LYS A 6 1.97 -6.06 21.18
CA LYS A 6 1.38 -4.78 20.78
C LYS A 6 1.37 -4.65 19.26
N ILE A 7 2.43 -5.08 18.57
CA ILE A 7 2.48 -5.11 17.09
C ILE A 7 1.38 -6.01 16.55
N ARG A 8 1.25 -7.24 17.09
CA ARG A 8 0.20 -8.19 16.69
C ARG A 8 -1.20 -7.63 16.89
N LYS A 9 -1.48 -7.02 18.05
CA LYS A 9 -2.79 -6.41 18.34
C LYS A 9 -3.13 -5.31 17.34
N GLU A 10 -2.18 -4.43 17.05
CA GLU A 10 -2.42 -3.34 16.08
C GLU A 10 -2.58 -3.89 14.66
N ALA A 11 -1.77 -4.88 14.25
CA ALA A 11 -1.90 -5.52 12.93
C ALA A 11 -3.29 -6.15 12.72
N LEU A 12 -3.84 -6.81 13.75
CA LEU A 12 -5.20 -7.37 13.70
C LEU A 12 -6.27 -6.29 13.51
N LYS A 13 -6.17 -5.18 14.26
CA LYS A 13 -7.09 -4.04 14.09
C LYS A 13 -7.03 -3.44 12.69
N PHE A 14 -5.83 -3.25 12.15
CA PHE A 14 -5.67 -2.76 10.78
C PHE A 14 -6.31 -3.72 9.77
N ARG A 15 -6.13 -5.03 9.94
CA ARG A 15 -6.78 -6.03 9.08
C ARG A 15 -8.30 -5.96 9.17
N GLU A 16 -8.86 -5.81 10.36
CA GLU A 16 -10.31 -5.64 10.55
C GLU A 16 -10.84 -4.38 9.86
N LEU A 17 -10.15 -3.24 9.97
CA LEU A 17 -10.55 -1.99 9.30
C LEU A 17 -10.57 -2.17 7.77
N LEU A 18 -9.56 -2.81 7.18
CA LEU A 18 -9.50 -3.09 5.75
C LEU A 18 -10.56 -4.10 5.29
N ASN A 19 -10.85 -5.09 6.12
CA ASN A 19 -11.92 -6.05 5.81
C ASN A 19 -13.28 -5.35 5.79
N ASN A 20 -13.50 -4.39 6.69
CA ASN A 20 -14.78 -3.70 6.86
C ASN A 20 -14.94 -2.43 6.00
N CYS A 21 -13.90 -1.98 5.29
CA CYS A 21 -14.04 -0.83 4.41
C CYS A 21 -14.86 -1.17 3.15
N ASP A 22 -15.49 -0.15 2.58
CA ASP A 22 -16.18 -0.26 1.29
C ASP A 22 -15.17 -0.32 0.15
N LYS A 23 -14.85 -1.54 -0.29
CA LYS A 23 -13.87 -1.79 -1.35
C LYS A 23 -14.37 -1.36 -2.72
N SER A 24 -15.70 -1.28 -2.92
CA SER A 24 -16.28 -0.83 -4.18
C SER A 24 -16.03 0.66 -4.44
N ASN A 25 -15.83 1.43 -3.37
CA ASN A 25 -15.56 2.86 -3.40
C ASN A 25 -14.14 3.22 -2.91
N THR A 26 -13.26 2.22 -2.75
CA THR A 26 -11.87 2.42 -2.34
C THR A 26 -10.95 1.77 -3.38
N GLU A 27 -10.66 2.52 -4.44
CA GLU A 27 -10.07 2.09 -5.73
C GLU A 27 -8.73 1.30 -5.63
N LEU A 28 -8.14 1.22 -4.43
CA LEU A 28 -6.82 0.61 -4.18
C LEU A 28 -6.82 -0.42 -3.04
N VAL A 29 -7.97 -0.73 -2.43
CA VAL A 29 -8.13 -1.86 -1.50
C VAL A 29 -8.82 -3.00 -2.23
N ILE A 30 -8.05 -4.01 -2.65
CA ILE A 30 -8.56 -5.13 -3.44
C ILE A 30 -9.24 -6.21 -2.58
N ASP A 31 -10.27 -6.85 -3.12
CA ASP A 31 -11.04 -7.92 -2.45
C ASP A 31 -10.20 -9.14 -2.11
N CYS A 32 -9.27 -9.51 -3.01
CA CYS A 32 -8.41 -10.69 -2.86
C CYS A 32 -7.19 -10.42 -1.97
N PHE A 33 -7.31 -9.56 -0.96
CA PHE A 33 -6.21 -9.25 -0.04
C PHE A 33 -5.83 -10.49 0.81
N PRO A 34 -4.64 -11.09 0.57
CA PRO A 34 -3.74 -11.37 1.67
C PRO A 34 -2.38 -10.70 1.45
N ILE A 35 -1.69 -10.46 2.58
CA ILE A 35 -0.24 -10.48 2.81
C ILE A 35 0.66 -10.00 1.64
N MET A 36 1.48 -8.97 1.89
CA MET A 36 2.54 -8.47 0.96
C MET A 36 2.04 -7.70 -0.28
N ASN A 37 0.90 -7.00 -0.19
CA ASN A 37 0.51 -6.11 -1.27
C ASN A 37 1.32 -4.79 -1.23
N CYS A 38 2.34 -4.71 -2.09
CA CYS A 38 3.15 -3.51 -2.33
C CYS A 38 2.31 -2.28 -2.66
N LYS A 39 1.14 -2.45 -3.32
CA LYS A 39 0.21 -1.36 -3.63
C LYS A 39 -0.36 -0.72 -2.37
N LEU A 40 -0.99 -1.50 -1.47
CA LEU A 40 -1.57 -0.94 -0.24
C LEU A 40 -0.50 -0.29 0.64
N SER A 41 0.66 -0.94 0.76
CA SER A 41 1.78 -0.42 1.55
C SER A 41 2.29 0.90 0.98
N SER A 42 2.43 0.99 -0.34
CA SER A 42 2.79 2.21 -1.04
C SER A 42 1.77 3.32 -0.83
N ILE A 43 0.47 3.05 -0.90
CA ILE A 43 -0.55 4.09 -0.68
C ILE A 43 -0.58 4.60 0.76
N LEU A 44 -0.39 3.72 1.75
CA LEU A 44 -0.25 4.16 3.14
C LEU A 44 0.99 5.04 3.32
N LEU A 45 2.10 4.72 2.67
CA LEU A 45 3.28 5.57 2.68
C LEU A 45 3.03 6.92 1.98
N ALA A 46 2.36 6.90 0.82
CA ALA A 46 1.97 8.09 0.08
C ALA A 46 1.16 9.05 0.94
N TYR A 47 0.19 8.54 1.72
CA TYR A 47 -0.58 9.34 2.67
C TYR A 47 0.34 10.07 3.67
N HIS A 48 1.34 9.38 4.22
CA HIS A 48 2.27 10.00 5.16
C HIS A 48 3.16 11.06 4.50
N PHE A 49 3.65 10.79 3.29
CA PHE A 49 4.44 11.76 2.53
C PHE A 49 3.66 13.01 2.19
N LEU A 50 2.43 12.88 1.67
CA LEU A 50 1.60 14.01 1.31
C LEU A 50 1.10 14.78 2.55
N LYS A 51 0.99 14.11 3.71
CA LYS A 51 0.67 14.78 4.96
C LYS A 51 1.82 15.66 5.47
N GLU A 52 3.06 15.19 5.33
CA GLU A 52 4.25 15.92 5.76
C GLU A 52 4.68 16.98 4.72
N TRP A 53 4.58 16.64 3.44
CA TRP A 53 4.94 17.48 2.30
C TRP A 53 3.74 17.61 1.33
N PRO A 54 2.80 18.53 1.60
CA PRO A 54 1.58 18.66 0.80
C PRO A 54 1.79 18.99 -0.68
N ASN A 55 2.94 19.56 -1.03
CA ASN A 55 3.29 19.96 -2.39
C ASN A 55 4.24 18.96 -3.08
N LEU A 56 4.49 17.79 -2.46
CA LEU A 56 5.34 16.75 -3.05
C LEU A 56 4.67 16.17 -4.30
N GLU A 57 5.39 16.16 -5.43
CA GLU A 57 4.98 15.42 -6.62
C GLU A 57 5.34 13.94 -6.43
N LEU A 58 4.32 13.09 -6.29
CA LEU A 58 4.46 11.66 -6.07
C LEU A 58 3.78 10.91 -7.21
N LYS A 59 4.51 9.98 -7.84
CA LYS A 59 3.98 9.15 -8.92
C LYS A 59 3.77 7.73 -8.43
N GLY A 60 2.59 7.20 -8.70
CA GLY A 60 2.27 5.79 -8.48
C GLY A 60 2.45 5.00 -9.76
N VAL A 61 3.31 3.99 -9.75
CA VAL A 61 3.63 3.20 -10.94
C VAL A 61 3.19 1.76 -10.74
N SER A 62 2.54 1.18 -11.76
CA SER A 62 2.11 -0.22 -11.78
C SER A 62 2.82 -0.95 -12.92
N ALA A 63 3.30 -2.15 -12.64
CA ALA A 63 3.77 -3.07 -13.67
C ALA A 63 2.93 -4.34 -13.68
N ALA A 64 2.62 -4.81 -14.88
CA ALA A 64 2.06 -6.14 -15.09
C ALA A 64 3.18 -7.12 -15.49
N THR A 65 3.13 -8.33 -14.96
CA THR A 65 4.00 -9.42 -15.42
C THR A 65 3.14 -10.65 -15.76
N GLY A 66 3.50 -11.38 -16.81
CA GLY A 66 2.80 -12.60 -17.23
C GLY A 66 1.90 -12.46 -18.47
N LYS A 67 1.28 -13.58 -18.87
CA LYS A 67 0.52 -13.71 -20.13
C LYS A 67 -0.88 -13.04 -20.13
N ASN A 68 -1.33 -12.51 -19.00
CA ASN A 68 -2.71 -12.02 -18.82
C ASN A 68 -2.82 -10.56 -18.33
N GLU A 69 -1.75 -9.76 -18.39
CA GLU A 69 -1.74 -8.35 -17.97
C GLU A 69 -2.16 -8.11 -16.50
N GLU A 70 -2.10 -9.14 -15.65
CA GLU A 70 -2.36 -8.96 -14.22
C GLU A 70 -1.27 -8.08 -13.62
N ILE A 71 -1.69 -6.96 -13.02
CA ILE A 71 -0.79 -6.05 -12.30
C ILE A 71 -0.15 -6.84 -11.16
N SER A 72 1.13 -7.18 -11.32
CA SER A 72 1.87 -7.98 -10.35
C SER A 72 2.68 -7.14 -9.38
N HIS A 73 2.86 -5.84 -9.66
CA HIS A 73 3.69 -4.97 -8.84
C HIS A 73 3.29 -3.50 -8.86
N TYR A 74 3.57 -2.79 -7.76
CA TYR A 74 3.30 -1.36 -7.59
C TYR A 74 4.35 -0.71 -6.72
N TRP A 75 4.82 0.48 -7.10
CA TRP A 75 5.78 1.27 -6.33
C TRP A 75 5.48 2.78 -6.45
N LEU A 76 6.21 3.58 -5.66
CA LEU A 76 6.17 5.04 -5.74
C LEU A 76 7.45 5.60 -6.37
N GLU A 77 7.34 6.72 -7.06
CA GLU A 77 8.47 7.49 -7.56
C GLU A 77 8.37 8.94 -7.09
N ILE A 78 9.50 9.48 -6.64
CA ILE A 78 9.70 10.90 -6.28
C ILE A 78 10.94 11.35 -7.02
N ASP A 79 10.82 12.31 -7.93
CA ASP A 79 11.90 12.75 -8.81
C ASP A 79 12.56 11.55 -9.54
N ASP A 80 13.83 11.25 -9.22
CA ASP A 80 14.62 10.14 -9.76
C ASP A 80 14.74 8.95 -8.78
N ILE A 81 13.98 8.97 -7.68
CA ILE A 81 14.02 7.95 -6.63
C ILE A 81 12.82 7.02 -6.76
N VAL A 82 13.12 5.72 -6.89
CA VAL A 82 12.14 4.63 -6.82
C VAL A 82 12.04 4.13 -5.38
N ILE A 83 10.81 4.09 -4.85
CA ILE A 83 10.48 3.53 -3.54
C ILE A 83 9.64 2.29 -3.75
N ASP A 84 10.34 1.17 -3.78
CA ASP A 84 9.74 -0.15 -3.92
C ASP A 84 9.62 -0.83 -2.55
N ILE A 85 8.39 -1.12 -2.15
CA ILE A 85 8.08 -1.82 -0.91
C ILE A 85 7.60 -3.23 -1.27
N THR A 86 8.54 -4.09 -1.61
CA THR A 86 8.32 -5.54 -1.65
C THR A 86 8.48 -6.10 -0.25
N GLY A 87 7.41 -6.70 0.28
CA GLY A 87 7.51 -7.65 1.39
C GLY A 87 7.66 -9.02 0.80
#